data_AF-A0A0C2ZXH2-F1
#
_entry.id   AF-A0A0C2ZXH2-F1
#
_cell.length_a   1.000
_cell.length_b   1.000
_cell.length_c   1.000
_cell.angle_alpha   90.00
_cell.angle_beta   90.00
_cell.angle_gamma   90.00
#
_symmetry.space_group_name_H-M   'P 1'
#
loop_
_entity.id
_entity.type
_entity.pdbx_description
1 polymer ?
#
loop_
_entity_poly.entity_id
_entity_poly.type
_entity_poly.pdbx_seq_one_letter_code
_entity_poly.pdbx_strand_id
1 'polypeptide(L)'
;DSASSKLGRATYEEFNTVVVLKEQMRVTDEVWHDFLWHLRYGHVQEYHTEMLRTLLITRHDTQTDLSTEPWNDSSLVTPRHAVQRLWNEAALKKHAQESQKFIFQCHAKDRIKGQPLTLAERYAAAIRGSGQGQQRRQKQDLPDAIEIAIGMKVMVTQNVQTDLNIMNRAHGTIVDIILSPEEPVVSQLHTTIKLQHVPLYVLVKLSQTRA
;
A
#
# COMPACT_ATOMS: atom_id res chain seq x y z
N ASP A 1 -7.05 -14.20 30.57
CA ASP A 1 -8.08 -14.10 29.52
C ASP A 1 -9.09 -13.02 29.79
N SER A 2 -9.27 -12.10 28.85
CA SER A 2 -10.29 -11.05 28.92
C SER A 2 -11.69 -11.63 28.68
N ALA A 3 -12.74 -10.95 29.15
CA ALA A 3 -14.13 -11.35 28.88
C ALA A 3 -14.44 -11.43 27.37
N SER A 4 -13.84 -10.53 26.59
CA SER A 4 -13.94 -10.54 25.12
C SER A 4 -13.27 -11.78 24.49
N SER A 5 -12.15 -12.25 25.03
CA SER A 5 -11.49 -13.48 24.57
C SER A 5 -12.37 -14.71 24.81
N LYS A 6 -13.01 -14.78 25.99
CA LYS A 6 -13.91 -15.88 26.35
C LYS A 6 -15.16 -15.92 25.46
N LEU A 7 -15.75 -14.76 25.19
CA LEU A 7 -16.89 -14.64 24.27
C LEU A 7 -16.52 -15.04 22.84
N GLY A 8 -15.39 -14.55 22.33
CA GLY A 8 -14.91 -14.91 20.99
C GLY A 8 -14.65 -16.40 20.83
N ARG A 9 -14.10 -17.05 21.87
CA ARG A 9 -13.93 -18.50 21.91
C ARG A 9 -15.27 -19.24 21.92
N ALA A 10 -16.23 -18.82 22.74
CA ALA A 10 -17.55 -19.44 22.80
C ALA A 10 -18.25 -19.39 21.42
N THR A 11 -18.24 -18.23 20.75
CA THR A 11 -18.76 -18.10 19.38
C THR A 11 -18.02 -18.97 18.37
N TYR A 12 -16.69 -19.10 18.51
CA TYR A 12 -15.92 -19.97 17.62
C TYR A 12 -16.25 -21.46 17.84
N GLU A 13 -16.48 -21.87 19.08
CA GLU A 13 -16.82 -23.27 19.42
C GLU A 13 -18.25 -23.66 18.98
N GLU A 14 -19.11 -22.71 18.63
CA GLU A 14 -20.43 -22.99 18.02
C GLU A 14 -20.32 -23.53 16.58
N PHE A 15 -19.20 -23.32 15.88
CA PHE A 15 -18.97 -23.90 14.56
C PHE A 15 -18.67 -25.40 14.67
N ASN A 16 -19.64 -26.22 14.26
CA ASN A 16 -19.56 -27.68 14.34
C ASN A 16 -18.90 -28.36 13.12
N THR A 17 -18.72 -27.64 12.02
CA THR A 17 -18.27 -28.20 10.74
C THR A 17 -17.04 -27.46 10.26
N VAL A 18 -15.97 -28.21 10.00
CA VAL A 18 -14.73 -27.68 9.42
C VAL A 18 -14.53 -28.29 8.04
N VAL A 19 -14.48 -27.45 7.00
CA VAL A 19 -14.17 -27.85 5.63
C VAL A 19 -12.74 -27.46 5.31
N VAL A 20 -11.90 -28.44 4.96
CA VAL A 20 -10.50 -28.22 4.58
C VAL A 20 -10.35 -28.41 3.07
N LEU A 21 -10.06 -27.33 2.36
CA LEU A 21 -9.69 -27.38 0.94
C LEU A 21 -8.25 -27.89 0.82
N LYS A 22 -8.04 -28.91 -0.02
CA LYS A 22 -6.74 -29.57 -0.18
C LYS A 22 -5.99 -29.17 -1.45
N GLU A 23 -6.69 -28.60 -2.43
CA GLU A 23 -6.13 -28.26 -3.73
C GLU A 23 -5.65 -26.79 -3.77
N GLN A 24 -4.44 -26.58 -4.27
CA GLN A 24 -3.86 -25.24 -4.46
C GLN A 24 -3.98 -24.84 -5.92
N MET A 25 -4.80 -23.84 -6.21
CA MET A 25 -5.03 -23.36 -7.58
C MET A 25 -4.06 -22.26 -8.02
N ARG A 26 -3.29 -21.67 -7.09
CA ARG A 26 -2.45 -20.49 -7.39
C ARG A 26 -1.10 -20.85 -8.00
N VAL A 27 -0.52 -21.98 -7.60
CA VAL A 27 0.84 -22.39 -7.97
C VAL A 27 0.75 -23.80 -8.50
N THR A 28 1.06 -23.96 -9.78
CA THR A 28 1.01 -25.25 -10.49
C THR A 28 2.37 -25.94 -10.58
N ASP A 29 3.45 -25.22 -10.27
CA ASP A 29 4.80 -25.77 -10.23
C ASP A 29 4.98 -26.68 -9.01
N GLU A 30 5.39 -27.93 -9.26
CA GLU A 30 5.49 -28.96 -8.22
C GLU A 30 6.57 -28.65 -7.18
N VAL A 31 7.69 -28.06 -7.59
CA VAL A 31 8.81 -27.71 -6.70
C VAL A 31 8.39 -26.59 -5.74
N TRP A 32 7.70 -25.57 -6.26
CA TRP A 32 7.13 -24.51 -5.45
C TRP A 32 5.99 -25.01 -4.56
N HIS A 33 5.16 -25.93 -5.04
CA HIS A 33 4.10 -26.52 -4.24
C HIS A 33 4.65 -27.28 -3.03
N ASP A 34 5.64 -28.13 -3.26
CA ASP A 34 6.35 -28.89 -2.24
C ASP A 34 6.98 -27.96 -1.18
N PHE A 35 7.68 -26.92 -1.64
CA PHE A 35 8.25 -25.90 -0.75
C PHE A 35 7.19 -25.19 0.10
N LEU A 36 6.11 -24.68 -0.52
CA LEU A 36 5.08 -23.91 0.19
C LEU A 36 4.32 -24.78 1.21
N TRP A 37 4.13 -26.06 0.91
CA TRP A 37 3.56 -27.02 1.85
C TRP A 37 4.46 -27.20 3.06
N HIS A 38 5.74 -27.48 2.86
CA HIS A 38 6.72 -27.65 3.95
C HIS A 38 6.91 -26.38 4.76
N LEU A 39 6.93 -25.21 4.11
CA LEU A 39 7.03 -23.91 4.76
C LEU A 39 5.87 -23.66 5.74
N ARG A 40 4.64 -24.04 5.36
CA ARG A 40 3.44 -23.85 6.19
C ARG A 40 3.51 -24.61 7.51
N TYR A 41 4.12 -25.79 7.51
CA TYR A 41 4.27 -26.64 8.69
C TYR A 41 5.63 -26.49 9.40
N GLY A 42 6.52 -25.65 8.86
CA GLY A 42 7.86 -25.45 9.43
C GLY A 42 8.81 -26.63 9.17
N HIS A 43 8.58 -27.41 8.12
CA HIS A 43 9.36 -28.59 7.73
C HIS A 43 10.30 -28.31 6.55
N VAL A 44 10.84 -27.09 6.46
CA VAL A 44 11.74 -26.70 5.37
C VAL A 44 13.04 -27.51 5.45
N GLN A 45 13.50 -27.98 4.30
CA GLN A 45 14.69 -28.84 4.13
C GLN A 45 15.80 -28.10 3.37
N GLU A 46 16.98 -28.71 3.24
CA GLU A 46 18.13 -28.06 2.61
C GLU A 46 17.88 -27.74 1.13
N TYR A 47 17.38 -28.70 0.33
CA TYR A 47 17.08 -28.46 -1.10
C TYR A 47 16.04 -27.36 -1.32
N HIS A 48 15.10 -27.18 -0.39
CA HIS A 48 14.17 -26.05 -0.43
C HIS A 48 14.90 -24.71 -0.33
N THR A 49 15.90 -24.65 0.55
CA THR A 49 16.73 -23.45 0.72
C THR A 49 17.64 -23.22 -0.49
N GLU A 50 18.18 -24.29 -1.07
CA GLU A 50 18.97 -24.22 -2.31
C GLU A 50 18.13 -23.71 -3.48
N MET A 51 16.90 -24.19 -3.62
CA MET A 51 15.94 -23.68 -4.60
C MET A 51 15.71 -22.18 -4.42
N LEU A 52 15.45 -21.69 -3.20
CA LEU A 52 15.32 -20.25 -2.96
C LEU A 52 16.59 -19.46 -3.29
N ARG A 53 17.78 -20.03 -3.02
CA ARG A 53 19.06 -19.39 -3.34
C ARG A 53 19.28 -19.22 -4.85
N THR A 54 18.57 -19.97 -5.69
CA THR A 54 18.58 -19.71 -7.15
C THR A 54 17.93 -18.39 -7.52
N LEU A 55 17.03 -17.87 -6.69
CA LEU A 55 16.27 -16.64 -6.93
C LEU A 55 17.01 -15.38 -6.44
N LEU A 56 18.17 -15.54 -5.82
CA LEU A 56 18.96 -14.41 -5.33
C LEU A 56 19.56 -13.64 -6.51
N ILE A 57 19.17 -12.38 -6.64
CA ILE A 57 19.64 -11.44 -7.67
C ILE A 57 21.17 -11.25 -7.60
N THR A 58 21.79 -11.43 -6.43
CA THR A 58 23.24 -11.29 -6.23
C THR A 58 24.05 -12.42 -6.86
N ARG A 59 23.41 -13.49 -7.35
CA ARG A 59 24.12 -14.61 -7.97
C ARG A 59 24.55 -14.19 -9.38
N HIS A 60 25.86 -14.12 -9.62
CA HIS A 60 26.44 -13.68 -10.90
C HIS A 60 26.03 -14.50 -12.14
N ASP A 61 25.34 -15.63 -11.95
CA ASP A 61 24.94 -16.57 -12.99
C ASP A 61 23.54 -16.26 -13.56
N THR A 62 22.76 -15.38 -12.91
CA THR A 62 21.44 -14.96 -13.40
C THR A 62 21.58 -13.60 -14.11
N GLN A 63 21.62 -13.64 -15.44
CA GLN A 63 21.61 -12.45 -16.31
C GLN A 63 20.21 -11.81 -16.38
N THR A 64 19.53 -11.66 -15.24
CA THR A 64 18.16 -11.15 -15.19
C THR A 64 18.19 -9.63 -15.18
N ASP A 65 17.83 -9.01 -16.31
CA ASP A 65 17.67 -7.56 -16.39
C ASP A 65 16.38 -7.11 -15.71
N LEU A 66 16.53 -6.48 -14.54
CA LEU A 66 15.42 -5.95 -13.74
C LEU A 66 14.72 -4.74 -14.39
N SER A 67 15.27 -4.21 -15.48
CA SER A 67 14.71 -3.10 -16.24
C SER A 67 13.68 -3.56 -17.27
N THR A 68 13.54 -4.87 -17.47
CA THR A 68 12.63 -5.46 -18.46
C THR A 68 11.44 -6.14 -17.80
N GLU A 69 10.38 -6.38 -18.56
CA GLU A 69 9.22 -7.15 -18.11
C GLU A 69 9.66 -8.59 -17.77
N PRO A 70 9.17 -9.21 -16.67
CA PRO A 70 8.14 -8.74 -15.74
C PRO A 70 8.66 -7.93 -14.54
N TRP A 71 9.97 -7.68 -14.45
CA TRP A 71 10.62 -7.12 -13.27
C TRP A 71 10.44 -5.61 -13.12
N ASN A 72 10.37 -4.90 -14.24
CA ASN A 72 10.22 -3.44 -14.26
C ASN A 72 8.94 -2.92 -13.59
N ASP A 73 7.91 -3.77 -13.50
CA ASP A 73 6.62 -3.45 -12.88
C ASP A 73 6.28 -4.33 -11.65
N SER A 74 7.27 -5.06 -11.15
CA SER A 74 7.11 -5.99 -10.02
C SER A 74 6.89 -5.28 -8.68
N SER A 75 6.08 -5.90 -7.81
CA SER A 75 5.81 -5.39 -6.46
C SER A 75 6.86 -5.85 -5.44
N LEU A 76 7.36 -4.92 -4.63
CA LEU A 76 8.24 -5.27 -3.50
C LEU A 76 7.41 -5.62 -2.25
N VAL A 77 7.65 -6.80 -1.69
CA VAL A 77 7.12 -7.21 -0.39
C VAL A 77 8.23 -7.10 0.66
N THR A 78 7.98 -6.33 1.73
CA THR A 78 8.95 -6.10 2.80
C THR A 78 8.30 -6.16 4.18
N PRO A 79 8.97 -6.73 5.21
CA PRO A 79 8.45 -6.75 6.57
C PRO A 79 8.45 -5.37 7.25
N ARG A 80 9.21 -4.40 6.73
CA ARG A 80 9.37 -3.07 7.35
C ARG A 80 8.63 -2.00 6.55
N HIS A 81 7.63 -1.36 7.19
CA HIS A 81 6.92 -0.22 6.59
C HIS A 81 7.82 0.94 6.18
N ALA A 82 8.93 1.19 6.90
CA ALA A 82 9.89 2.23 6.52
C ALA A 82 10.52 1.97 5.15
N VAL A 83 10.88 0.70 4.87
CA VAL A 83 11.43 0.29 3.58
C VAL A 83 10.38 0.42 2.48
N GLN A 84 9.13 0.01 2.77
CA GLN A 84 8.01 0.17 1.83
C GLN A 84 7.82 1.65 1.43
N ARG A 85 7.87 2.57 2.40
CA ARG A 85 7.74 4.01 2.13
C ARG A 85 8.85 4.54 1.23
N LEU A 86 10.10 4.24 1.58
CA LEU A 86 11.26 4.68 0.79
C LEU A 86 11.24 4.09 -0.62
N TRP A 87 10.83 2.83 -0.75
CA TRP A 87 10.68 2.19 -2.06
C TRP A 87 9.61 2.86 -2.92
N ASN A 88 8.43 3.12 -2.35
CA ASN A 88 7.35 3.79 -3.08
C ASN A 88 7.73 5.22 -3.48
N GLU A 89 8.44 5.96 -2.61
CA GLU A 89 8.96 7.30 -2.92
C GLU A 89 9.98 7.27 -4.05
N ALA A 90 10.93 6.33 -4.01
CA ALA A 90 11.91 6.15 -5.07
C ALA A 90 11.25 5.73 -6.41
N ALA A 91 10.27 4.83 -6.36
CA ALA A 91 9.51 4.41 -7.53
C ALA A 91 8.72 5.57 -8.15
N LEU A 92 8.09 6.42 -7.33
CA LEU A 92 7.40 7.63 -7.80
C LEU A 92 8.36 8.61 -8.48
N LYS A 93 9.52 8.87 -7.87
CA LYS A 93 10.54 9.75 -8.45
C LYS A 93 11.07 9.24 -9.78
N LYS A 94 11.36 7.94 -9.86
CA LYS A 94 11.78 7.27 -11.11
C LYS A 94 10.69 7.42 -12.18
N HIS A 95 9.45 7.09 -11.86
CA HIS A 95 8.31 7.19 -12.78
C HIS A 95 8.10 8.62 -13.30
N ALA A 96 8.17 9.61 -12.42
CA ALA A 96 8.02 11.02 -12.79
C ALA A 96 9.12 11.49 -13.75
N GLN A 97 10.37 11.05 -13.54
CA GLN A 97 11.49 11.33 -14.42
C GLN A 97 11.33 10.68 -15.80
N GLU A 98 10.98 9.39 -15.84
CA GLU A 98 10.82 8.63 -17.09
C GLU A 98 9.62 9.12 -17.91
N SER A 99 8.51 9.44 -17.24
CA SER A 99 7.26 9.87 -17.89
C SER A 99 7.17 11.38 -18.13
N GLN A 100 8.18 12.15 -17.72
CA GLN A 100 8.18 13.62 -17.70
C GLN A 100 6.92 14.21 -17.07
N LYS A 101 6.45 13.62 -15.97
CA LYS A 101 5.27 14.05 -15.23
C LYS A 101 5.67 14.80 -13.97
N PHE A 102 4.85 15.76 -13.57
CA PHE A 102 5.02 16.45 -12.30
C PHE A 102 4.60 15.56 -11.13
N ILE A 103 5.31 15.69 -10.03
CA ILE A 103 4.91 15.15 -8.72
C ILE A 103 4.18 16.26 -7.97
N PHE A 104 2.96 16.00 -7.54
CA PHE A 104 2.19 16.92 -6.70
C PHE A 104 2.31 16.51 -5.24
N GLN A 105 2.85 17.40 -4.41
CA GLN A 105 2.86 17.25 -2.96
C GLN A 105 1.58 17.87 -2.39
N CYS A 106 0.72 17.03 -1.83
CA CYS A 106 -0.56 17.41 -1.26
C CYS A 106 -0.49 17.33 0.27
N HIS A 107 -0.86 18.40 0.97
CA HIS A 107 -1.01 18.40 2.43
C HIS A 107 -2.46 18.16 2.86
N ALA A 108 -2.64 17.44 3.96
CA ALA A 108 -3.92 17.25 4.61
C ALA A 108 -4.50 18.60 5.08
N LYS A 109 -5.82 18.75 4.99
CA LYS A 109 -6.56 19.89 5.54
C LYS A 109 -7.38 19.41 6.74
N ASP A 110 -6.79 19.50 7.92
CA ASP A 110 -7.46 19.12 9.15
C ASP A 110 -8.43 20.20 9.64
N ARG A 111 -9.64 19.78 10.00
CA ARG A 111 -10.70 20.64 10.53
C ARG A 111 -11.43 19.96 11.68
N ILE A 112 -11.83 20.73 12.69
CA ILE A 112 -12.74 20.26 13.76
C ILE A 112 -14.06 21.00 13.59
N LYS A 113 -15.15 20.24 13.39
CA LYS A 113 -16.50 20.79 13.15
C LYS A 113 -16.53 21.86 12.03
N GLY A 114 -15.76 21.63 10.96
CA GLY A 114 -15.65 22.52 9.81
C GLY A 114 -14.73 23.74 10.00
N GLN A 115 -14.22 23.97 11.22
CA GLN A 115 -13.31 25.08 11.52
C GLN A 115 -11.84 24.65 11.40
N PRO A 116 -10.94 25.55 10.95
CA PRO A 116 -9.51 25.28 10.95
C PRO A 116 -9.00 25.09 12.38
N LEU A 117 -8.03 24.19 12.55
CA LEU A 117 -7.43 23.93 13.85
C LEU A 117 -6.77 25.20 14.44
N THR A 118 -7.06 25.48 15.70
CA THR A 118 -6.31 26.43 16.52
C THR A 118 -4.87 25.96 16.73
N LEU A 119 -3.96 26.85 17.13
CA LEU A 119 -2.55 26.48 17.37
C LEU A 119 -2.43 25.35 18.41
N ALA A 120 -3.23 25.43 19.49
CA ALA A 120 -3.28 24.40 20.53
C ALA A 120 -3.76 23.06 19.99
N GLU A 121 -4.78 23.05 19.12
CA GLU A 121 -5.28 21.81 18.51
C GLU A 121 -4.31 21.22 17.49
N ARG A 122 -3.60 22.05 16.71
CA ARG A 122 -2.52 21.61 15.81
C ARG A 122 -1.40 20.96 16.60
N TYR A 123 -0.98 21.59 17.69
CA TYR A 123 0.05 21.04 18.57
C TYR A 123 -0.41 19.72 19.20
N ALA A 124 -1.65 19.67 19.68
CA ALA A 124 -2.23 18.43 20.19
C ALA A 124 -2.37 17.33 19.12
N ALA A 125 -2.71 17.67 17.87
CA ALA A 125 -2.75 16.72 16.76
C ALA A 125 -1.36 16.16 16.43
N ALA A 126 -0.34 17.03 16.36
CA ALA A 126 1.05 16.63 16.13
C ALA A 126 1.59 15.72 17.25
N ILE A 127 1.34 16.06 18.53
CA ILE A 127 1.75 15.24 19.68
C ILE A 127 0.97 13.93 19.77
N ARG A 128 -0.32 13.93 19.42
CA ARG A 128 -1.11 12.68 19.36
C ARG A 128 -0.49 11.69 18.38
N GLY A 129 0.24 12.16 17.37
CA GLY A 129 0.98 11.32 16.43
C GLY A 129 2.25 10.65 16.98
N SER A 130 2.76 11.06 18.14
CA SER A 130 4.02 10.54 18.73
C SER A 130 3.83 9.69 20.00
N GLY A 131 2.60 9.55 20.51
CA GLY A 131 2.30 8.81 21.74
C GLY A 131 2.08 7.30 21.56
N GLN A 132 2.62 6.49 22.49
CA GLN A 132 2.53 5.02 22.48
C GLN A 132 1.09 4.45 22.57
N GLY A 133 0.12 5.21 23.10
CA GLY A 133 -1.23 4.71 23.40
C GLY A 133 -2.20 4.58 22.22
N GLN A 134 -1.87 5.14 21.04
CA GLN A 134 -2.78 5.19 19.88
C GLN A 134 -2.19 4.67 18.56
N GLN A 135 -1.07 3.92 18.60
CA GLN A 135 -0.52 3.21 17.42
C GLN A 135 -1.54 2.35 16.66
N ARG A 136 -2.67 1.99 17.28
CA ARG A 136 -3.77 1.24 16.62
C ARG A 136 -4.62 2.08 15.67
N ARG A 137 -4.83 3.38 15.91
CA ARG A 137 -5.65 4.24 15.02
C ARG A 137 -4.83 4.78 13.85
N GLN A 138 -3.57 5.13 14.11
CA GLN A 138 -2.62 5.59 13.08
C GLN A 138 -2.36 4.58 11.95
N LYS A 139 -2.61 3.29 12.18
CA LYS A 139 -2.39 2.23 11.17
C LYS A 139 -3.27 2.35 9.92
N GLN A 140 -4.33 3.15 9.93
CA GLN A 140 -5.27 3.28 8.81
C GLN A 140 -5.28 4.67 8.16
N ASP A 141 -4.60 5.65 8.75
CA ASP A 141 -4.63 7.03 8.28
C ASP A 141 -3.48 7.31 7.31
N LEU A 142 -3.77 8.14 6.30
CA LEU A 142 -2.77 8.65 5.38
C LEU A 142 -1.80 9.60 6.12
N PRO A 143 -0.54 9.73 5.65
CA PRO A 143 0.37 10.71 6.20
C PRO A 143 -0.14 12.14 5.92
N ASP A 144 0.32 13.10 6.73
CA ASP A 144 -0.02 14.54 6.61
C ASP A 144 0.30 15.11 5.22
N ALA A 145 1.35 14.61 4.58
CA ALA A 145 1.68 14.93 3.21
C ALA A 145 1.79 13.66 2.37
N ILE A 146 1.15 13.67 1.21
CA ILE A 146 1.29 12.62 0.19
C ILE A 146 1.83 13.23 -1.09
N GLU A 147 2.69 12.47 -1.77
CA GLU A 147 3.15 12.79 -3.11
C GLU A 147 2.38 11.91 -4.10
N ILE A 148 1.84 12.52 -5.15
CA ILE A 148 1.04 11.84 -6.18
C ILE A 148 1.48 12.28 -7.58
N ALA A 149 1.40 11.38 -8.56
CA ALA A 149 1.62 11.70 -9.97
C ALA A 149 0.70 10.86 -10.86
N ILE A 150 0.44 11.36 -12.07
CA ILE A 150 -0.29 10.60 -13.09
C ILE A 150 0.51 9.35 -13.47
N GLY A 151 -0.15 8.20 -13.53
CA GLY A 151 0.46 6.88 -13.75
C GLY A 151 0.89 6.15 -12.46
N MET A 152 0.80 6.79 -11.30
CA MET A 152 1.16 6.16 -10.03
C MET A 152 0.17 5.06 -9.62
N LYS A 153 0.70 3.89 -9.24
CA LYS A 153 -0.09 2.82 -8.62
C LYS A 153 -0.47 3.20 -7.19
N VAL A 154 -1.74 3.05 -6.86
CA VAL A 154 -2.33 3.43 -5.57
C VAL A 154 -3.15 2.31 -4.98
N MET A 155 -3.31 2.36 -3.66
CA MET A 155 -4.19 1.48 -2.90
C MET A 155 -5.16 2.32 -2.08
N VAL A 156 -6.44 1.97 -2.13
CA VAL A 156 -7.50 2.54 -1.32
C VAL A 156 -7.33 2.06 0.12
N THR A 157 -7.30 2.99 1.08
CA THR A 157 -7.08 2.67 2.51
C THR A 157 -8.36 2.58 3.33
N GLN A 158 -9.47 3.12 2.82
CA GLN A 158 -10.76 3.19 3.51
C GLN A 158 -11.88 2.61 2.65
N ASN A 159 -12.93 2.12 3.29
CA ASN A 159 -14.10 1.66 2.55
C ASN A 159 -14.92 2.87 2.09
N VAL A 160 -14.99 3.07 0.78
CA VAL A 160 -15.75 4.18 0.17
C VAL A 160 -17.11 3.67 -0.30
N GLN A 161 -17.09 2.65 -1.17
CA GLN A 161 -18.31 2.02 -1.69
C GLN A 161 -18.08 0.53 -1.92
N THR A 162 -18.56 -0.28 -0.98
CA THR A 162 -18.33 -1.74 -0.96
C THR A 162 -18.98 -2.45 -2.13
N ASP A 163 -20.16 -2.00 -2.56
CA ASP A 163 -20.92 -2.64 -3.65
C ASP A 163 -20.21 -2.54 -5.01
N LEU A 164 -19.41 -1.48 -5.19
CA LEU A 164 -18.58 -1.25 -6.38
C LEU A 164 -17.14 -1.75 -6.21
N ASN A 165 -16.84 -2.51 -5.15
CA ASN A 165 -15.49 -2.93 -4.76
C ASN A 165 -14.50 -1.77 -4.53
N ILE A 166 -14.98 -0.56 -4.21
CA ILE A 166 -14.14 0.56 -3.79
C ILE A 166 -13.95 0.48 -2.27
N MET A 167 -13.20 -0.54 -1.86
CA MET A 167 -12.96 -0.88 -0.47
C MET A 167 -11.48 -0.85 -0.13
N ASN A 168 -11.16 -0.90 1.16
CA ASN A 168 -9.78 -0.99 1.63
C ASN A 168 -9.05 -2.15 0.90
N ARG A 169 -7.84 -1.88 0.43
CA ARG A 169 -6.97 -2.74 -0.40
C ARG A 169 -7.32 -2.82 -1.88
N ALA A 170 -8.39 -2.15 -2.34
CA ALA A 170 -8.58 -1.98 -3.77
C ALA A 170 -7.40 -1.20 -4.36
N HIS A 171 -6.91 -1.63 -5.52
CA HIS A 171 -5.72 -1.06 -6.16
C HIS A 171 -6.05 -0.54 -7.55
N GLY A 172 -5.35 0.51 -7.95
CA GLY A 172 -5.56 1.16 -9.24
C GLY A 172 -4.39 2.03 -9.63
N THR A 173 -4.57 2.74 -10.74
CA THR A 173 -3.58 3.68 -11.28
C THR A 173 -4.20 5.05 -11.41
N ILE A 174 -3.51 6.10 -10.95
CA ILE A 174 -3.94 7.48 -11.15
C ILE A 174 -3.91 7.78 -12.64
N VAL A 175 -5.05 8.17 -13.22
CA VAL A 175 -5.14 8.57 -14.63
C VAL A 175 -5.16 10.07 -14.81
N ASP A 176 -5.67 10.82 -13.82
CA ASP A 176 -5.73 12.27 -13.88
C ASP A 176 -5.82 12.89 -12.47
N ILE A 177 -5.41 14.15 -12.36
CA ILE A 177 -5.42 14.92 -11.12
C ILE A 177 -6.02 16.29 -11.42
N ILE A 178 -7.20 16.56 -10.88
CA ILE A 178 -7.90 17.83 -11.08
C ILE A 178 -7.63 18.75 -9.89
N LEU A 179 -6.94 19.85 -10.16
CA LEU A 179 -6.55 20.85 -9.17
C LEU A 179 -7.69 21.82 -8.86
N SER A 180 -7.60 22.52 -7.72
CA SER A 180 -8.51 23.60 -7.38
C SER A 180 -8.34 24.77 -8.36
N PRO A 181 -9.41 25.45 -8.81
CA PRO A 181 -9.30 26.68 -9.60
C PRO A 181 -8.56 27.82 -8.88
N GLU A 182 -8.45 27.74 -7.55
CA GLU A 182 -7.76 28.70 -6.70
C GLU A 182 -6.24 28.47 -6.63
N GLU A 183 -5.73 27.37 -7.20
CA GLU A 183 -4.28 27.13 -7.24
C GLU A 183 -3.57 28.16 -8.12
N PRO A 184 -2.43 28.73 -7.67
CA PRO A 184 -1.62 29.59 -8.50
C PRO A 184 -1.12 28.84 -9.73
N VAL A 185 -0.85 29.59 -10.80
CA VAL A 185 -0.27 29.05 -12.02
C VAL A 185 1.02 28.32 -11.68
N VAL A 186 1.02 27.02 -11.94
CA VAL A 186 2.14 26.14 -11.68
C VAL A 186 3.33 26.53 -12.58
N SER A 187 4.41 27.03 -11.98
CA SER A 187 5.67 27.25 -12.67
C SER A 187 6.29 25.91 -13.09
N GLN A 188 6.48 25.69 -14.39
CA GLN A 188 7.01 24.44 -14.97
C GLN A 188 8.50 24.16 -14.64
N LEU A 189 9.13 25.00 -13.81
CA LEU A 189 10.56 24.92 -13.47
C LEU A 189 10.89 23.79 -12.48
N HIS A 190 9.90 23.27 -11.76
CA HIS A 190 10.11 22.27 -10.71
C HIS A 190 9.44 20.95 -11.06
N THR A 191 10.17 19.84 -10.87
CA THR A 191 9.65 18.48 -11.03
C THR A 191 8.62 18.13 -9.94
N THR A 192 8.75 18.73 -8.76
CA THR A 192 7.81 18.59 -7.64
C THR A 192 7.12 19.92 -7.36
N ILE A 193 5.79 19.90 -7.37
CA ILE A 193 4.92 21.06 -7.14
C ILE A 193 4.22 20.87 -5.80
N LYS A 194 4.41 21.82 -4.90
CA LYS A 194 3.70 21.85 -3.63
C LYS A 194 2.35 22.55 -3.81
N LEU A 195 1.26 21.81 -3.62
CA LEU A 195 -0.08 22.36 -3.73
C LEU A 195 -0.45 23.17 -2.48
N GLN A 196 -1.17 24.29 -2.67
CA GLN A 196 -1.70 25.09 -1.56
C GLN A 196 -3.05 24.56 -1.06
N HIS A 197 -3.74 23.81 -1.92
CA HIS A 197 -5.04 23.24 -1.70
C HIS A 197 -5.03 21.74 -2.03
N VAL A 198 -5.91 20.99 -1.37
CA VAL A 198 -6.14 19.60 -1.76
C VAL A 198 -6.72 19.58 -3.19
N PRO A 199 -6.33 18.61 -4.04
CA PRO A 199 -6.97 18.43 -5.34
C PRO A 199 -8.50 18.34 -5.21
N LEU A 200 -9.23 18.83 -6.21
CA LEU A 200 -10.69 18.74 -6.24
C LEU A 200 -11.13 17.27 -6.27
N TYR A 201 -10.46 16.48 -7.10
CA TYR A 201 -10.54 15.03 -7.11
C TYR A 201 -9.35 14.43 -7.87
N VAL A 202 -9.07 13.15 -7.57
CA VAL A 202 -8.07 12.34 -8.26
C VAL A 202 -8.81 11.21 -8.97
N LEU A 203 -8.59 11.06 -10.27
CA LEU A 203 -9.19 9.99 -11.05
C LEU A 203 -8.29 8.76 -10.98
N VAL A 204 -8.86 7.65 -10.52
CA VAL A 204 -8.14 6.37 -10.39
C VAL A 204 -8.84 5.32 -11.25
N LYS A 205 -8.10 4.74 -12.19
CA LYS A 205 -8.53 3.53 -12.90
C LYS A 205 -8.26 2.33 -12.01
N LEU A 206 -9.32 1.77 -11.43
CA LEU A 206 -9.23 0.56 -10.60
C LEU A 206 -8.89 -0.66 -11.47
N SER A 207 -8.08 -1.56 -10.90
CA SER A 207 -7.63 -2.77 -11.60
C SER A 207 -8.72 -3.84 -11.66
N GLN A 208 -9.65 -3.80 -10.71
CA GLN A 208 -10.84 -4.64 -10.66
C GLN A 208 -12.01 -3.80 -10.17
N THR A 209 -13.13 -3.84 -10.91
CA THR A 209 -14.43 -3.35 -10.48
C THR A 209 -15.46 -4.40 -10.83
N ARG A 210 -16.50 -4.55 -9.99
CA ARG A 210 -17.71 -5.28 -10.43
C ARG A 210 -18.47 -4.38 -11.41
N ALA A 211 -18.83 -4.93 -12.56
CA ALA A 211 -19.79 -4.34 -13.50
C ALA A 211 -21.18 -4.90 -13.19
#